data_AF-A0AAW6GSU7-F1
#
_entry.id   AF-A0AAW6GSU7-F1
#
_cell.length_a   1.000
_cell.length_b   1.000
_cell.length_c   1.000
_cell.angle_alpha   90.00
_cell.angle_beta   90.00
_cell.angle_gamma   90.00
#
_symmetry.space_group_name_H-M   'P 1'
#
loop_
_entity.id
_entity.type
_entity.pdbx_description
1 polymer ?
#
loop_
_entity_poly.entity_id
_entity_poly.type
_entity_poly.pdbx_seq_one_letter_code
_entity_poly.pdbx_strand_id
1 'polypeptide(L)'
;MERQIDKSKHLIFEHDTYQANIEALRQDIKDKKKIVLFVGAGINLGGDSSIDISWNGLLNMMLKDALSILSAEKRYTTKERERLESLLCSSLRIGLRTEEEQSLWETLHTTVEGEFTSLVRASIIKSILGKNYIHTIRHQLYRYCDKDKMTEIFLEYYGHGKELKEDAPSLNSLYQLARFILLYEPLVAVVTYNYDKFLTMAVEVLYENKDKFFSDKEQDMLMENKRWKNGVRIEEVYGSFNNSQQADNILSIYHIHGYLPPFNEPFLSDGNEIVLSMEEYYDNVRNVYSWQTATQLHFLCHFTCIFVGISLSDINPQRMVHYASSIGNEDKIYFLHASTKNYLKETQAEDYKSYVQIMEIKDAFFTNYGLTPIFELGGYKELYNHIFNVLWDKE
;
A
#
# COMPACT_ATOMS: atom_id res chain seq x y z
N MET A 1 8.13 -3.67 37.39
CA MET A 1 9.54 -3.30 37.20
C MET A 1 9.87 -3.61 35.74
N GLU A 2 9.47 -2.71 34.84
CA GLU A 2 9.73 -2.86 33.41
C GLU A 2 11.24 -2.85 33.20
N ARG A 3 11.79 -3.93 32.63
CA ARG A 3 13.15 -3.89 32.11
C ARG A 3 13.15 -2.86 31.00
N GLN A 4 13.69 -1.67 31.26
CA GLN A 4 14.17 -0.78 30.20
C GLN A 4 15.25 -1.55 29.44
N ILE A 5 14.84 -2.23 28.38
CA ILE A 5 15.77 -2.79 27.40
C ILE A 5 16.48 -1.58 26.81
N ASP A 6 17.80 -1.53 26.97
CA ASP A 6 18.67 -0.51 26.37
C ASP A 6 18.66 -0.73 24.84
N LYS A 7 17.64 -0.17 24.17
CA LYS A 7 17.41 -0.28 22.72
C LYS A 7 18.51 0.37 21.86
N SER A 8 19.48 1.04 22.48
CA SER A 8 20.57 1.77 21.79
C SER A 8 21.69 0.86 21.27
N LYS A 9 21.82 -0.37 21.79
CA LYS A 9 22.98 -1.25 21.56
C LYS A 9 22.87 -2.21 20.37
N HIS A 10 21.75 -2.25 19.65
CA HIS A 10 21.50 -3.23 18.59
C HIS A 10 20.96 -2.57 17.30
N LEU A 11 21.67 -1.56 16.81
CA LEU A 11 21.35 -0.90 15.52
C LEU A 11 22.18 -1.46 14.34
N ILE A 12 22.85 -2.59 14.52
CA ILE A 12 23.59 -3.27 13.45
C ILE A 12 22.72 -4.43 12.97
N PHE A 13 22.23 -4.33 11.74
CA PHE A 13 21.47 -5.38 11.05
C PHE A 13 22.41 -6.07 10.06
N GLU A 14 22.55 -7.39 10.13
CA GLU A 14 23.41 -8.14 9.20
C GLU A 14 22.57 -8.69 8.03
N HIS A 15 23.15 -8.74 6.82
CA HIS A 15 22.47 -9.18 5.59
C HIS A 15 21.86 -10.59 5.69
N ASP A 16 22.49 -11.49 6.45
CA ASP A 16 22.01 -12.85 6.71
C ASP A 16 20.64 -12.88 7.41
N THR A 17 20.27 -11.79 8.08
CA THR A 17 18.99 -11.64 8.79
C THR A 17 17.80 -11.61 7.83
N TYR A 18 17.92 -10.96 6.66
CA TYR A 18 16.80 -10.86 5.71
C TYR A 18 16.46 -12.21 5.09
N GLN A 19 17.47 -13.00 4.71
CA GLN A 19 17.25 -14.35 4.19
C GLN A 19 16.64 -15.28 5.25
N ALA A 20 17.11 -15.19 6.50
CA ALA A 20 16.49 -15.91 7.61
C ALA A 20 15.02 -15.51 7.82
N ASN A 21 14.68 -14.22 7.68
CA ASN A 21 13.31 -13.73 7.81
C ASN A 21 12.42 -14.21 6.66
N ILE A 22 12.92 -14.27 5.42
CA ILE A 22 12.21 -14.83 4.27
C ILE A 22 11.92 -16.31 4.49
N GLU A 23 12.91 -17.09 4.92
CA GLU A 23 12.72 -18.53 5.14
C GLU A 23 11.76 -18.79 6.32
N ALA A 24 11.84 -17.96 7.37
CA ALA A 24 10.87 -17.98 8.46
C ALA A 24 9.44 -17.71 7.96
N LEU A 25 9.23 -16.72 7.08
CA LEU A 25 7.91 -16.43 6.50
C LEU A 25 7.41 -17.61 5.66
N ARG A 26 8.28 -18.19 4.84
CA ARG A 26 7.94 -19.38 4.03
C ARG A 26 7.55 -20.57 4.91
N GLN A 27 8.25 -20.77 6.03
CA GLN A 27 7.93 -21.83 6.97
C GLN A 27 6.57 -21.59 7.63
N ASP A 28 6.29 -20.37 8.12
CA ASP A 28 4.98 -20.02 8.69
C ASP A 28 3.83 -20.24 7.68
N ILE A 29 4.07 -19.96 6.39
CA ILE A 29 3.10 -20.23 5.31
C ILE A 29 2.90 -21.73 5.10
N LYS A 30 3.98 -22.52 5.01
CA LYS A 30 3.93 -23.99 4.88
C LYS A 30 3.24 -24.66 6.05
N ASP A 31 3.46 -24.14 7.26
CA ASP A 31 2.82 -24.60 8.49
C ASP A 31 1.33 -24.20 8.58
N LYS A 32 0.79 -23.54 7.53
CA LYS A 32 -0.59 -23.08 7.43
C LYS A 32 -1.02 -22.23 8.63
N LYS A 33 -0.11 -21.37 9.11
CA LYS A 33 -0.45 -20.40 10.15
C LYS A 33 -1.60 -19.50 9.72
N LYS A 34 -2.35 -18.98 10.68
CA LYS A 34 -3.41 -18.01 10.41
C LYS A 34 -2.78 -16.65 10.12
N ILE A 35 -2.95 -16.14 8.91
CA ILE A 35 -2.31 -14.89 8.46
C ILE A 35 -3.34 -13.78 8.31
N VAL A 36 -2.96 -12.56 8.70
CA VAL A 36 -3.68 -11.32 8.39
C VAL A 36 -2.78 -10.43 7.54
N LEU A 37 -3.31 -9.91 6.43
CA LEU A 37 -2.58 -8.98 5.57
C LEU A 37 -2.89 -7.54 5.97
N PHE A 38 -1.86 -6.70 6.11
CA PHE A 38 -1.98 -5.26 6.23
C PHE A 38 -1.49 -4.62 4.94
N VAL A 39 -2.38 -3.97 4.19
CA VAL A 39 -2.07 -3.47 2.84
C VAL A 39 -2.20 -1.96 2.74
N GLY A 40 -1.30 -1.35 1.98
CA GLY A 40 -1.27 0.10 1.72
C GLY A 40 -1.12 0.42 0.24
N ALA A 41 -1.05 1.72 -0.09
CA ALA A 41 -1.14 2.18 -1.48
C ALA A 41 0.02 1.67 -2.37
N GLY A 42 1.11 1.18 -1.76
CA GLY A 42 2.22 0.57 -2.48
C GLY A 42 1.85 -0.68 -3.29
N ILE A 43 0.72 -1.35 -2.97
CA ILE A 43 0.24 -2.49 -3.76
C ILE A 43 -0.28 -2.08 -5.15
N ASN A 44 -0.62 -0.79 -5.33
CA ASN A 44 -1.13 -0.25 -6.59
C ASN A 44 0.01 0.28 -7.49
N LEU A 45 1.26 0.26 -7.02
CA LEU A 45 2.41 0.74 -7.79
C LEU A 45 2.76 -0.23 -8.94
N GLY A 46 2.87 0.32 -10.15
CA GLY A 46 3.39 -0.36 -11.33
C GLY A 46 4.80 0.14 -11.71
N GLY A 47 5.48 -0.60 -12.59
CA GLY A 47 6.79 -0.17 -13.10
C GLY A 47 6.71 0.97 -14.12
N ASP A 48 5.60 1.10 -14.82
CA ASP A 48 5.37 2.18 -15.78
C ASP A 48 4.83 3.44 -15.09
N SER A 49 5.56 4.54 -15.25
CA SER A 49 5.31 5.88 -14.70
C SER A 49 4.08 6.60 -15.27
N SER A 50 3.40 6.00 -16.25
CA SER A 50 2.28 6.64 -16.96
C SER A 50 1.04 6.83 -16.08
N ILE A 51 0.87 6.01 -15.03
CA ILE A 51 -0.25 6.10 -14.09
C ILE A 51 0.27 5.96 -12.65
N ASP A 52 0.44 7.09 -11.95
CA ASP A 52 0.77 7.10 -10.52
C ASP A 52 -0.52 7.05 -9.67
N ILE A 53 -0.97 5.84 -9.34
CA ILE A 53 -2.11 5.59 -8.42
C ILE A 53 -1.65 5.57 -6.95
N SER A 54 -0.42 6.01 -6.66
CA SER A 54 0.02 6.19 -5.28
C SER A 54 -0.75 7.32 -4.61
N TRP A 55 -0.66 7.37 -3.28
CA TRP A 55 -1.22 8.48 -2.52
C TRP A 55 -0.66 9.85 -2.94
N ASN A 56 0.64 9.92 -3.23
CA ASN A 56 1.28 11.15 -3.69
C ASN A 56 0.81 11.53 -5.09
N GLY A 57 0.67 10.54 -5.99
CA GLY A 57 0.08 10.73 -7.31
C GLY A 57 -1.33 11.32 -7.23
N LEU A 58 -2.20 10.70 -6.43
CA LEU A 58 -3.57 11.18 -6.19
C LEU A 58 -3.59 12.59 -5.60
N LEU A 59 -2.78 12.88 -4.58
CA LEU A 59 -2.69 14.22 -4.01
C LEU A 59 -2.21 15.26 -5.03
N ASN A 60 -1.21 14.94 -5.85
CA ASN A 60 -0.71 15.82 -6.89
C ASN A 60 -1.79 16.14 -7.93
N MET A 61 -2.61 15.15 -8.29
CA MET A 61 -3.75 15.33 -9.19
C MET A 61 -4.83 16.23 -8.58
N MET A 62 -5.24 15.94 -7.34
CA MET A 62 -6.23 16.75 -6.64
C MET A 62 -5.76 18.19 -6.40
N LEU A 63 -4.48 18.39 -6.16
CA LEU A 63 -3.90 19.72 -5.98
C LEU A 63 -3.91 20.53 -7.29
N LYS A 64 -3.70 19.88 -8.45
CA LYS A 64 -3.88 20.52 -9.77
C LYS A 64 -5.32 20.98 -9.98
N ASP A 65 -6.29 20.14 -9.61
CA ASP A 65 -7.73 20.49 -9.68
C ASP A 65 -8.04 21.67 -8.75
N ALA A 66 -7.51 21.65 -7.52
CA ALA A 66 -7.67 22.73 -6.55
C ALA A 66 -7.05 24.07 -7.02
N LEU A 67 -5.83 24.04 -7.56
CA LEU A 67 -5.16 25.23 -8.11
C LEU A 67 -5.89 25.79 -9.34
N SER A 68 -6.50 24.92 -10.14
CA SER A 68 -7.31 25.33 -11.29
C SER A 68 -8.58 26.08 -10.85
N ILE A 69 -9.23 25.64 -9.77
CA ILE A 69 -10.37 26.37 -9.17
C ILE A 69 -9.93 27.75 -8.67
N LEU A 70 -8.81 27.84 -7.92
CA LEU A 70 -8.31 29.11 -7.41
C LEU A 70 -7.92 30.09 -8.53
N SER A 71 -7.39 29.58 -9.65
CA SER A 71 -7.10 30.39 -10.83
C SER A 71 -8.38 30.89 -11.53
N ALA A 72 -9.42 30.05 -11.62
CA ALA A 72 -10.72 30.45 -12.16
C ALA A 72 -11.40 31.54 -11.31
N GLU A 73 -11.18 31.53 -9.99
CA GLU A 73 -11.57 32.61 -9.08
C GLU A 73 -10.73 33.89 -9.21
N LYS A 74 -9.82 33.96 -10.20
CA LYS A 74 -8.87 35.06 -10.45
C LYS A 74 -7.92 35.37 -9.29
N ARG A 75 -7.63 34.40 -8.41
CA ARG A 75 -6.64 34.57 -7.34
C ARG A 75 -5.20 34.52 -7.84
N TYR A 76 -4.97 33.89 -8.98
CA TYR A 76 -3.65 33.73 -9.61
C TYR A 76 -3.72 33.91 -11.13
N THR A 77 -2.66 34.44 -11.71
CA THR A 77 -2.42 34.42 -13.15
C THR A 77 -2.05 33.01 -13.64
N THR A 78 -2.18 32.74 -14.94
CA THR A 78 -1.82 31.43 -15.53
C THR A 78 -0.36 31.05 -15.27
N LYS A 79 0.57 32.03 -15.33
CA LYS A 79 1.99 31.82 -15.07
C LYS A 79 2.29 31.50 -13.60
N GLU A 80 1.57 32.12 -12.67
CA GLU A 80 1.70 31.81 -11.24
C GLU A 80 1.17 30.42 -10.92
N ARG A 81 0.04 30.04 -11.53
CA ARG A 81 -0.51 28.68 -11.41
C ARG A 81 0.49 27.63 -11.88
N GLU A 82 1.09 27.80 -13.05
CA GLU A 82 2.10 26.87 -13.58
C GLU A 82 3.33 26.74 -12.67
N ARG A 83 3.78 27.85 -12.06
CA ARG A 83 4.88 27.82 -11.08
C ARG A 83 4.50 27.07 -9.80
N LEU A 84 3.29 27.31 -9.27
CA LEU A 84 2.80 26.62 -8.09
C LEU A 84 2.60 25.12 -8.35
N GLU A 85 2.01 24.76 -9.48
CA GLU A 85 1.87 23.36 -9.91
C GLU A 85 3.24 22.69 -10.05
N SER A 86 4.24 23.39 -10.57
CA SER A 86 5.60 22.85 -10.67
C SER A 86 6.22 22.57 -9.32
N LEU A 87 6.08 23.50 -8.36
CA LEU A 87 6.67 23.37 -7.04
C LEU A 87 5.95 22.34 -6.17
N LEU A 88 4.63 22.23 -6.30
CA LEU A 88 3.80 21.41 -5.41
C LEU A 88 3.47 20.02 -5.98
N CYS A 89 3.33 19.87 -7.30
CA CYS A 89 2.77 18.65 -7.91
C CYS A 89 3.75 17.86 -8.79
N SER A 90 4.94 18.38 -9.10
CA SER A 90 5.80 17.78 -10.14
C SER A 90 7.23 17.50 -9.70
N SER A 91 7.73 16.34 -10.13
CA SER A 91 9.15 15.97 -10.23
C SER A 91 9.73 16.27 -11.62
N LEU A 92 8.97 16.91 -12.52
CA LEU A 92 9.33 17.10 -13.93
C LEU A 92 10.10 18.40 -14.14
N ARG A 93 11.27 18.28 -14.78
CA ARG A 93 12.02 19.40 -15.36
C ARG A 93 11.10 20.16 -16.31
N ILE A 94 10.67 21.35 -15.92
CA ILE A 94 10.18 22.33 -16.90
C ILE A 94 11.32 22.54 -17.89
N GLY A 95 11.04 22.40 -19.18
CA GLY A 95 12.04 22.52 -20.24
C GLY A 95 12.87 23.80 -20.14
N LEU A 96 14.17 23.66 -20.46
CA LEU A 96 15.19 24.71 -20.58
C LEU A 96 15.37 25.61 -19.34
N ARG A 97 15.48 25.02 -18.14
CA ARG A 97 16.13 25.72 -17.02
C ARG A 97 17.64 25.74 -17.20
N THR A 98 18.28 26.85 -16.85
CA THR A 98 19.73 26.86 -16.64
C THR A 98 20.10 25.98 -15.43
N GLU A 99 21.37 25.59 -15.28
CA GLU A 99 21.82 24.83 -14.10
C GLU A 99 21.52 25.56 -12.78
N GLU A 100 21.67 26.89 -12.77
CA GLU A 100 21.35 27.74 -11.62
C GLU A 100 19.84 27.74 -11.31
N GLU A 101 18.98 27.86 -12.33
CA GLU A 101 17.53 27.81 -12.17
C GLU A 101 17.04 26.44 -11.69
N GLN A 102 17.69 25.37 -12.15
CA GLN A 102 17.40 24.02 -11.71
C GLN A 102 17.80 23.81 -10.25
N SER A 103 18.99 24.26 -9.84
CA SER A 103 19.45 24.19 -8.44
C SER A 103 18.57 25.00 -7.49
N LEU A 104 18.18 26.21 -7.89
CA LEU A 104 17.26 27.03 -7.12
C LEU A 104 15.89 26.35 -6.98
N TRP A 105 15.38 25.78 -8.08
CA TRP A 105 14.12 25.06 -8.03
C TRP A 105 14.20 23.81 -7.15
N GLU A 106 15.28 23.02 -7.20
CA GLU A 106 15.48 21.84 -6.34
C GLU A 106 15.49 22.23 -4.86
N THR A 107 16.15 23.33 -4.54
CA THR A 107 16.18 23.88 -3.17
C THR A 107 14.78 24.30 -2.71
N LEU A 108 14.04 25.04 -3.55
CA LEU A 108 12.68 25.47 -3.26
C LEU A 108 11.72 24.29 -3.16
N HIS A 109 11.81 23.34 -4.09
CA HIS A 109 10.97 22.15 -4.11
C HIS A 109 11.20 21.31 -2.86
N THR A 110 12.46 21.06 -2.47
CA THR A 110 12.79 20.34 -1.22
C THR A 110 12.22 21.05 0.01
N THR A 111 12.31 22.39 0.04
CA THR A 111 11.72 23.19 1.13
C THR A 111 10.20 23.04 1.16
N VAL A 112 9.55 23.13 -0.01
CA VAL A 112 8.09 22.96 -0.15
C VAL A 112 7.66 21.55 0.23
N GLU A 113 8.41 20.51 -0.14
CA GLU A 113 8.11 19.13 0.28
C GLU A 113 8.20 18.94 1.80
N GLY A 114 9.16 19.61 2.46
CA GLY A 114 9.29 19.59 3.92
C GLY A 114 8.13 20.29 4.64
N GLU A 115 7.69 21.45 4.15
CA GLU A 115 6.62 22.25 4.77
C GLU A 115 5.22 21.69 4.44
N PHE A 116 5.01 21.24 3.19
CA PHE A 116 3.74 20.71 2.71
C PHE A 116 3.76 19.19 2.73
N THR A 117 3.75 18.61 3.93
CA THR A 117 3.58 17.16 4.11
C THR A 117 2.28 16.66 3.45
N SER A 118 2.19 15.36 3.15
CA SER A 118 0.98 14.77 2.53
C SER A 118 -0.30 15.09 3.30
N LEU A 119 -0.23 15.15 4.63
CA LEU A 119 -1.36 15.47 5.51
C LEU A 119 -1.78 16.95 5.40
N VAL A 120 -0.82 17.87 5.30
CA VAL A 120 -1.08 19.30 5.06
C VAL A 120 -1.69 19.51 3.68
N ARG A 121 -1.13 18.87 2.64
CA ARG A 121 -1.67 18.92 1.27
C ARG A 121 -3.12 18.43 1.23
N ALA A 122 -3.40 17.28 1.83
CA ALA A 122 -4.74 16.71 1.91
C ALA A 122 -5.74 17.68 2.58
N SER A 123 -5.32 18.35 3.66
CA SER A 123 -6.15 19.33 4.39
C SER A 123 -6.44 20.57 3.54
N ILE A 124 -5.44 21.10 2.83
CA ILE A 124 -5.63 22.23 1.91
C ILE A 124 -6.58 21.85 0.78
N ILE A 125 -6.36 20.70 0.13
CA ILE A 125 -7.21 20.20 -0.94
C ILE A 125 -8.66 20.07 -0.47
N LYS A 126 -8.88 19.46 0.69
CA LYS A 126 -10.21 19.31 1.28
C LYS A 126 -10.88 20.67 1.51
N SER A 127 -10.14 21.65 2.02
CA SER A 127 -10.66 23.00 2.25
C SER A 127 -11.09 23.71 0.96
N ILE A 128 -10.39 23.47 -0.16
CA ILE A 128 -10.68 24.11 -1.46
C ILE A 128 -11.83 23.39 -2.17
N LEU A 129 -11.80 22.05 -2.21
CA LEU A 129 -12.80 21.25 -2.92
C LEU A 129 -14.14 21.16 -2.16
N GLY A 130 -14.16 21.51 -0.87
CA GLY A 130 -15.36 21.48 -0.05
C GLY A 130 -16.03 20.10 -0.07
N LYS A 131 -17.33 20.03 -0.35
CA LYS A 131 -18.08 18.76 -0.39
C LYS A 131 -17.74 17.86 -1.60
N ASN A 132 -17.08 18.40 -2.63
CA ASN A 132 -16.80 17.66 -3.86
C ASN A 132 -15.54 16.79 -3.78
N TYR A 133 -14.75 16.89 -2.71
CA TYR A 133 -13.47 16.19 -2.61
C TYR A 133 -13.59 14.67 -2.77
N ILE A 134 -14.64 14.05 -2.20
CA ILE A 134 -14.92 12.62 -2.34
C ILE A 134 -15.15 12.25 -3.80
N HIS A 135 -15.98 13.02 -4.50
CA HIS A 135 -16.25 12.80 -5.91
C HIS A 135 -14.97 12.93 -6.74
N THR A 136 -14.12 13.93 -6.44
CA THR A 136 -12.83 14.09 -7.10
C THR A 136 -11.91 12.89 -6.85
N ILE A 137 -11.75 12.43 -5.61
CA ILE A 137 -10.94 11.25 -5.30
C ILE A 137 -11.45 10.03 -6.07
N ARG A 138 -12.74 9.76 -5.98
CA ARG A 138 -13.39 8.63 -6.67
C ARG A 138 -13.18 8.71 -8.19
N HIS A 139 -13.33 9.90 -8.77
CA HIS A 139 -13.05 10.14 -10.18
C HIS A 139 -11.60 9.85 -10.53
N GLN A 140 -10.64 10.37 -9.77
CA GLN A 140 -9.23 10.12 -10.06
C GLN A 140 -8.84 8.65 -9.88
N LEU A 141 -9.34 7.96 -8.84
CA LEU A 141 -9.05 6.53 -8.65
C LEU A 141 -9.55 5.68 -9.83
N TYR A 142 -10.85 5.77 -10.14
CA TYR A 142 -11.49 4.85 -11.09
C TYR A 142 -11.40 5.30 -12.57
N ARG A 143 -10.89 6.51 -12.85
CA ARG A 143 -10.60 6.92 -14.23
C ARG A 143 -9.47 6.11 -14.85
N TYR A 144 -8.45 5.79 -14.05
CA TYR A 144 -7.24 5.13 -14.54
C TYR A 144 -7.31 3.62 -14.45
N CYS A 145 -7.98 3.08 -13.44
CA CYS A 145 -8.10 1.65 -13.22
C CYS A 145 -9.56 1.27 -12.96
N ASP A 146 -10.10 0.42 -13.81
CA ASP A 146 -11.38 -0.25 -13.65
C ASP A 146 -11.19 -1.77 -13.87
N LYS A 147 -12.24 -2.56 -13.64
CA LYS A 147 -12.17 -4.02 -13.74
C LYS A 147 -11.82 -4.48 -15.16
N ASP A 148 -12.31 -3.80 -16.19
CA ASP A 148 -12.08 -4.19 -17.59
C ASP A 148 -10.62 -3.94 -18.00
N LYS A 149 -10.08 -2.76 -17.70
CA LYS A 149 -8.66 -2.43 -17.93
C LYS A 149 -7.74 -3.32 -17.12
N MET A 150 -8.10 -3.61 -15.86
CA MET A 150 -7.32 -4.53 -15.03
C MET A 150 -7.30 -5.93 -15.65
N THR A 151 -8.42 -6.40 -16.19
CA THR A 151 -8.50 -7.67 -16.92
C THR A 151 -7.60 -7.68 -18.16
N GLU A 152 -7.64 -6.61 -18.96
CA GLU A 152 -6.78 -6.46 -20.14
C GLU A 152 -5.30 -6.52 -19.78
N ILE A 153 -4.85 -5.72 -18.81
CA ILE A 153 -3.47 -5.70 -18.31
C ILE A 153 -3.07 -7.08 -17.76
N PHE A 154 -3.93 -7.69 -16.95
CA PHE A 154 -3.64 -8.99 -16.36
C PHE A 154 -3.46 -10.06 -17.44
N LEU A 155 -4.37 -10.13 -18.42
CA LEU A 155 -4.29 -11.07 -19.53
C LEU A 155 -3.10 -10.80 -20.44
N GLU A 156 -2.73 -9.54 -20.65
CA GLU A 156 -1.59 -9.16 -21.48
C GLU A 156 -0.27 -9.65 -20.87
N TYR A 157 -0.03 -9.38 -19.59
CA TYR A 157 1.27 -9.52 -18.95
C TYR A 157 1.44 -10.74 -18.05
N TYR A 158 0.37 -11.30 -17.49
CA TYR A 158 0.46 -12.30 -16.42
C TYR A 158 -0.21 -13.64 -16.74
N GLY A 159 -0.73 -13.83 -17.96
CA GLY A 159 -1.30 -15.10 -18.38
C GLY A 159 -0.30 -16.27 -18.29
N HIS A 160 -0.80 -17.45 -17.93
CA HIS A 160 -0.03 -18.68 -17.78
C HIS A 160 0.75 -19.01 -19.07
N GLY A 161 2.06 -19.22 -18.95
CA GLY A 161 2.96 -19.53 -20.08
C GLY A 161 3.50 -18.31 -20.85
N LYS A 162 3.25 -17.08 -20.39
CA LYS A 162 3.88 -15.88 -20.96
C LYS A 162 5.20 -15.56 -20.25
N GLU A 163 6.25 -15.32 -21.02
CA GLU A 163 7.47 -14.72 -20.50
C GLU A 163 7.20 -13.25 -20.15
N LEU A 164 7.45 -12.89 -18.89
CA LEU A 164 7.39 -11.52 -18.41
C LEU A 164 8.38 -10.68 -19.23
N LYS A 165 7.88 -9.72 -20.02
CA LYS A 165 8.74 -8.69 -20.63
C LYS A 165 9.57 -7.98 -19.53
N GLU A 166 10.81 -7.60 -19.85
CA GLU A 166 11.78 -7.07 -18.89
C GLU A 166 11.24 -5.84 -18.13
N ASP A 167 10.47 -4.97 -18.80
CA ASP A 167 9.84 -3.80 -18.19
C ASP A 167 8.81 -4.23 -17.14
N ALA A 168 8.92 -3.67 -15.93
CA ALA A 168 8.07 -4.04 -14.80
C ALA A 168 6.57 -3.80 -15.14
N PRO A 169 5.77 -4.87 -15.32
CA PRO A 169 4.40 -4.72 -15.77
C PRO A 169 3.58 -4.00 -14.69
N SER A 170 2.65 -3.15 -15.12
CA SER A 170 1.78 -2.39 -14.23
C SER A 170 0.97 -3.35 -13.35
N LEU A 171 0.72 -2.96 -12.09
CA LEU A 171 -0.10 -3.72 -11.13
C LEU A 171 0.45 -5.10 -10.70
N ASN A 172 1.76 -5.37 -10.85
CA ASN A 172 2.36 -6.66 -10.41
C ASN A 172 2.07 -7.00 -8.95
N SER A 173 2.24 -6.02 -8.05
CA SER A 173 2.02 -6.20 -6.62
C SER A 173 0.57 -6.61 -6.33
N LEU A 174 -0.38 -5.99 -7.02
CA LEU A 174 -1.81 -6.29 -6.92
C LEU A 174 -2.11 -7.71 -7.42
N TYR A 175 -1.54 -8.10 -8.57
CA TYR A 175 -1.65 -9.45 -9.13
C TYR A 175 -1.14 -10.52 -8.15
N GLN A 176 0.06 -10.32 -7.61
CA GLN A 176 0.69 -11.26 -6.67
C GLN A 176 -0.13 -11.43 -5.38
N LEU A 177 -0.63 -10.32 -4.83
CA LEU A 177 -1.48 -10.36 -3.64
C LEU A 177 -2.82 -11.03 -3.90
N ALA A 178 -3.45 -10.74 -5.03
CA ALA A 178 -4.71 -11.37 -5.40
C ALA A 178 -4.55 -12.88 -5.58
N ARG A 179 -3.45 -13.35 -6.17
CA ARG A 179 -3.11 -14.79 -6.23
C ARG A 179 -2.92 -15.38 -4.84
N PHE A 180 -2.15 -14.72 -3.98
CA PHE A 180 -1.93 -15.18 -2.61
C PHE A 180 -3.25 -15.32 -1.84
N ILE A 181 -4.16 -14.33 -1.96
CA ILE A 181 -5.49 -14.37 -1.32
C ILE A 181 -6.31 -15.57 -1.79
N LEU A 182 -6.25 -15.90 -3.08
CA LEU A 182 -6.99 -17.01 -3.65
C LEU A 182 -6.43 -18.37 -3.23
N LEU A 183 -5.10 -18.53 -3.24
CA LEU A 183 -4.42 -19.81 -2.98
C LEU A 183 -4.21 -20.11 -1.49
N TYR A 184 -4.08 -19.10 -0.64
CA TYR A 184 -3.78 -19.29 0.78
C TYR A 184 -5.05 -19.46 1.63
N GLU A 185 -5.46 -20.72 1.86
CA GLU A 185 -6.67 -21.08 2.63
C GLU A 185 -6.75 -20.46 4.04
N PRO A 186 -5.69 -20.47 4.89
CA PRO A 186 -5.81 -20.00 6.28
C PRO A 186 -5.65 -18.47 6.41
N LEU A 187 -5.85 -17.71 5.33
CA LEU A 187 -5.95 -16.25 5.38
C LEU A 187 -7.18 -15.83 6.19
N VAL A 188 -6.98 -15.11 7.28
CA VAL A 188 -8.07 -14.70 8.19
C VAL A 188 -8.81 -13.47 7.68
N ALA A 189 -8.07 -12.42 7.34
CA ALA A 189 -8.62 -11.13 6.92
C ALA A 189 -7.58 -10.29 6.19
N VAL A 190 -8.04 -9.22 5.54
CA VAL A 190 -7.18 -8.15 5.04
C VAL A 190 -7.58 -6.85 5.73
N VAL A 191 -6.58 -6.10 6.20
CA VAL A 191 -6.72 -4.75 6.72
C VAL A 191 -6.10 -3.82 5.70
N THR A 192 -6.89 -2.89 5.16
CA THR A 192 -6.43 -1.94 4.13
C THR A 192 -6.51 -0.51 4.62
N TYR A 193 -5.47 0.26 4.28
CA TYR A 193 -5.43 1.71 4.40
C TYR A 193 -5.81 2.41 3.09
N ASN A 194 -6.11 1.64 2.05
CA ASN A 194 -6.55 2.15 0.77
C ASN A 194 -8.06 2.40 0.77
N TYR A 195 -8.48 3.42 0.04
CA TYR A 195 -9.90 3.74 -0.15
C TYR A 195 -10.53 2.97 -1.29
N ASP A 196 -9.73 2.48 -2.24
CA ASP A 196 -10.18 1.85 -3.47
C ASP A 196 -10.63 0.40 -3.29
N LYS A 197 -11.28 -0.13 -4.34
CA LYS A 197 -11.72 -1.52 -4.49
C LYS A 197 -10.74 -2.36 -5.34
N PHE A 198 -9.51 -1.90 -5.60
CA PHE A 198 -8.64 -2.54 -6.60
C PHE A 198 -8.25 -3.97 -6.22
N LEU A 199 -7.99 -4.23 -4.93
CA LEU A 199 -7.65 -5.58 -4.46
C LEU A 199 -8.79 -6.58 -4.71
N THR A 200 -10.02 -6.20 -4.38
CA THR A 200 -11.21 -7.03 -4.61
C THR A 200 -11.43 -7.27 -6.10
N MET A 201 -11.35 -6.21 -6.92
CA MET A 201 -11.46 -6.36 -8.38
C MET A 201 -10.37 -7.29 -8.94
N ALA A 202 -9.13 -7.22 -8.45
CA ALA A 202 -8.06 -8.11 -8.88
C ALA A 202 -8.35 -9.58 -8.54
N VAL A 203 -8.84 -9.85 -7.32
CA VAL A 203 -9.24 -11.20 -6.91
C VAL A 203 -10.37 -11.75 -7.80
N GLU A 204 -11.39 -10.94 -8.08
CA GLU A 204 -12.49 -11.32 -8.96
C GLU A 204 -12.01 -11.63 -10.38
N VAL A 205 -11.18 -10.76 -10.97
CA VAL A 205 -10.64 -10.93 -12.33
C VAL A 205 -9.86 -12.23 -12.47
N LEU A 206 -8.99 -12.54 -11.49
CA LEU A 206 -8.22 -13.77 -11.48
C LEU A 206 -9.10 -15.00 -11.37
N TYR A 207 -10.11 -14.98 -10.51
CA TYR A 207 -11.01 -16.11 -10.32
C TYR A 207 -11.91 -16.34 -11.56
N GLU A 208 -12.44 -15.28 -12.16
CA GLU A 208 -13.27 -15.35 -13.38
C GLU A 208 -12.49 -15.90 -14.59
N ASN A 209 -11.18 -15.67 -14.63
CA ASN A 209 -10.30 -16.12 -15.70
C ASN A 209 -9.32 -17.20 -15.22
N LYS A 210 -9.72 -18.03 -14.26
CA LYS A 210 -8.81 -18.98 -13.58
C LYS A 210 -8.05 -19.90 -14.53
N ASP A 211 -8.68 -20.33 -15.62
CA ASP A 211 -8.10 -21.22 -16.64
C ASP A 211 -6.89 -20.58 -17.37
N LYS A 212 -6.77 -19.25 -17.31
CA LYS A 212 -5.69 -18.49 -17.95
C LYS A 212 -4.59 -18.08 -16.99
N PHE A 213 -4.83 -18.09 -15.68
CA PHE A 213 -3.91 -17.55 -14.67
C PHE A 213 -3.32 -18.61 -13.74
N PHE A 214 -4.00 -19.74 -13.58
CA PHE A 214 -3.61 -20.80 -12.67
C PHE A 214 -3.32 -22.10 -13.43
N SER A 215 -2.26 -22.79 -13.02
CA SER A 215 -1.96 -24.16 -13.46
C SER A 215 -3.05 -25.14 -13.01
N ASP A 216 -3.11 -26.33 -13.62
CA ASP A 216 -4.10 -27.36 -13.26
C ASP A 216 -4.08 -27.68 -11.75
N LYS A 217 -2.88 -27.76 -11.15
CA LYS A 217 -2.70 -27.96 -9.71
C LYS A 217 -3.28 -26.83 -8.87
N GLU A 218 -2.98 -25.58 -9.24
CA GLU A 218 -3.50 -24.41 -8.52
C GLU A 218 -5.02 -24.31 -8.66
N GLN A 219 -5.58 -24.68 -9.82
CA GLN A 219 -7.02 -24.76 -10.02
C GLN A 219 -7.65 -25.79 -9.09
N ASP A 220 -7.05 -26.96 -8.91
CA ASP A 220 -7.51 -27.96 -7.93
C ASP A 220 -7.50 -27.37 -6.51
N MET A 221 -6.42 -26.67 -6.12
CA MET A 221 -6.35 -25.99 -4.81
C MET A 221 -7.46 -24.93 -4.63
N LEU A 222 -7.77 -24.16 -5.68
CA LEU A 222 -8.87 -23.18 -5.65
C LEU A 222 -10.23 -23.85 -5.47
N MET A 223 -10.44 -25.01 -6.11
CA MET A 223 -11.70 -25.75 -6.03
C MET A 223 -11.86 -26.48 -4.69
N GLU A 224 -10.75 -26.90 -4.07
CA GLU A 224 -10.72 -27.47 -2.72
C GLU A 224 -10.92 -26.41 -1.63
N ASN A 225 -10.51 -25.16 -1.89
CA ASN A 225 -10.69 -24.06 -0.96
C ASN A 225 -12.18 -23.78 -0.72
N LYS A 226 -12.66 -24.13 0.47
CA LYS A 226 -14.07 -24.01 0.88
C LYS A 226 -14.61 -22.60 0.72
N ARG A 227 -13.75 -21.59 0.87
CA ARG A 227 -14.11 -20.18 0.76
C ARG A 227 -14.63 -19.82 -0.63
N TRP A 228 -14.00 -20.35 -1.67
CA TRP A 228 -14.26 -19.95 -3.05
C TRP A 228 -15.17 -20.91 -3.81
N LYS A 229 -15.65 -21.98 -3.16
CA LYS A 229 -16.49 -23.02 -3.78
C LYS A 229 -17.76 -22.49 -4.45
N ASN A 230 -18.33 -21.41 -3.91
CA ASN A 230 -19.55 -20.78 -4.41
C ASN A 230 -19.29 -19.39 -5.01
N GLY A 231 -18.11 -19.19 -5.60
CA GLY A 231 -17.63 -17.91 -6.13
C GLY A 231 -16.88 -17.06 -5.09
N VAL A 232 -16.22 -16.01 -5.57
CA VAL A 232 -15.53 -15.03 -4.72
C VAL A 232 -16.57 -14.23 -3.94
N ARG A 233 -16.48 -14.28 -2.62
CA ARG A 233 -17.28 -13.44 -1.72
C ARG A 233 -16.36 -12.67 -0.79
N ILE A 234 -16.22 -11.39 -1.08
CA ILE A 234 -15.46 -10.45 -0.28
C ILE A 234 -16.43 -9.44 0.32
N GLU A 235 -16.29 -9.21 1.63
CA GLU A 235 -17.06 -8.20 2.35
C GLU A 235 -16.17 -6.99 2.64
N GLU A 236 -16.50 -5.86 2.02
CA GLU A 236 -15.84 -4.58 2.27
C GLU A 236 -16.40 -3.98 3.57
N VAL A 237 -15.59 -4.00 4.63
CA VAL A 237 -15.97 -3.54 5.96
C VAL A 237 -15.52 -2.09 6.16
N TYR A 238 -16.48 -1.17 6.25
CA TYR A 238 -16.23 0.27 6.42
C TYR A 238 -17.37 0.97 7.18
N GLY A 239 -17.14 2.21 7.60
CA GLY A 239 -18.16 3.06 8.23
C GLY A 239 -18.58 2.59 9.63
N SER A 240 -19.89 2.59 9.90
CA SER A 240 -20.46 2.09 11.16
C SER A 240 -20.54 0.57 11.11
N PHE A 241 -19.54 -0.09 11.68
CA PHE A 241 -19.43 -1.54 11.67
C PHE A 241 -20.60 -2.20 12.41
N ASN A 242 -21.48 -2.84 11.64
CA ASN A 242 -22.42 -3.82 12.18
C ASN A 242 -21.74 -5.18 12.08
N ASN A 243 -21.56 -5.86 13.22
CA ASN A 243 -21.07 -7.24 13.30
C ASN A 243 -21.99 -8.17 12.48
N SER A 244 -21.77 -8.27 11.18
CA SER A 244 -22.17 -9.44 10.39
C SER A 244 -21.29 -10.59 10.89
N GLN A 245 -21.92 -11.71 11.26
CA GLN A 245 -21.17 -12.90 11.62
C GLN A 245 -20.26 -13.27 10.44
N GLN A 246 -18.94 -13.33 10.68
CA GLN A 246 -17.99 -13.86 9.72
C GLN A 246 -18.42 -15.28 9.37
N ALA A 247 -19.01 -15.45 8.19
CA ALA A 247 -19.27 -16.76 7.64
C ALA A 247 -17.94 -17.32 7.11
N ASP A 248 -17.67 -18.60 7.34
CA ASP A 248 -16.42 -19.27 6.91
C ASP A 248 -16.12 -19.12 5.41
N ASN A 249 -17.12 -18.79 4.59
CA ASN A 249 -17.03 -18.63 3.15
C ASN A 249 -16.90 -17.16 2.68
N ILE A 250 -16.63 -16.21 3.58
CA ILE A 250 -16.49 -14.79 3.24
C ILE A 250 -15.14 -14.28 3.75
N LEU A 251 -14.39 -13.62 2.88
CA LEU A 251 -13.20 -12.88 3.29
C LEU A 251 -13.58 -11.42 3.60
N SER A 252 -13.30 -10.97 4.81
CA SER A 252 -13.49 -9.57 5.19
C SER A 252 -12.26 -8.73 4.84
N ILE A 253 -12.49 -7.59 4.17
CA ILE A 253 -11.47 -6.55 3.94
C ILE A 253 -11.87 -5.30 4.75
N TYR A 254 -11.06 -4.96 5.74
CA TYR A 254 -11.32 -3.86 6.68
C TYR A 254 -10.68 -2.56 6.19
N HIS A 255 -11.50 -1.60 5.78
CA HIS A 255 -11.07 -0.27 5.34
C HIS A 255 -10.95 0.69 6.52
N ILE A 256 -9.77 0.71 7.14
CA ILE A 256 -9.49 1.47 8.37
C ILE A 256 -9.61 2.99 8.16
N HIS A 257 -9.27 3.47 6.96
CA HIS A 257 -9.38 4.88 6.59
C HIS A 257 -10.67 5.20 5.84
N GLY A 258 -11.59 4.25 5.72
CA GLY A 258 -12.82 4.40 4.94
C GLY A 258 -12.68 3.89 3.52
N TYR A 259 -13.81 3.85 2.82
CA TYR A 259 -13.97 3.14 1.56
C TYR A 259 -14.67 4.02 0.52
N LEU A 260 -14.20 3.95 -0.72
CA LEU A 260 -14.73 4.67 -1.87
C LEU A 260 -15.02 3.67 -3.00
N PRO A 261 -16.27 3.25 -3.18
CA PRO A 261 -16.64 2.28 -4.20
C PRO A 261 -16.54 2.86 -5.63
N PRO A 262 -16.43 2.03 -6.67
CA PRO A 262 -16.49 2.46 -8.08
C PRO A 262 -17.85 3.09 -8.43
N PHE A 263 -17.92 3.95 -9.47
CA PHE A 263 -19.13 4.73 -9.81
C PHE A 263 -20.38 3.91 -10.13
N ASN A 264 -20.22 2.65 -10.52
CA ASN A 264 -21.31 1.72 -10.75
C ASN A 264 -21.96 1.20 -9.46
N GLU A 265 -21.34 1.44 -8.30
CA GLU A 265 -21.85 1.03 -6.99
C GLU A 265 -22.42 2.24 -6.22
N PRO A 266 -23.52 2.05 -5.47
CA PRO A 266 -24.09 3.12 -4.67
C PRO A 266 -23.10 3.51 -3.58
N PHE A 267 -22.79 4.80 -3.49
CA PHE A 267 -22.08 5.38 -2.36
C PHE A 267 -23.11 6.03 -1.45
N LEU A 268 -23.55 5.28 -0.45
CA LEU A 268 -24.47 5.76 0.59
C LEU A 268 -23.63 6.57 1.56
N SER A 269 -23.55 7.89 1.37
CA SER A 269 -22.73 8.74 2.23
C SER A 269 -23.52 9.92 2.77
N ASP A 270 -23.50 10.05 4.10
CA ASP A 270 -24.12 11.15 4.85
C ASP A 270 -23.06 12.12 5.42
N GLY A 271 -21.74 11.90 5.23
CA GLY A 271 -20.70 12.78 5.80
C GLY A 271 -19.21 12.41 5.57
N ASN A 272 -18.33 12.96 6.42
CA ASN A 272 -16.87 12.71 6.46
C ASN A 272 -16.57 11.23 6.83
N GLU A 273 -16.68 10.33 5.85
CA GLU A 273 -16.55 8.88 6.07
C GLU A 273 -15.14 8.33 5.79
N ILE A 274 -14.21 9.19 5.36
CA ILE A 274 -12.83 8.83 5.08
C ILE A 274 -11.83 9.65 5.90
N VAL A 275 -10.75 9.00 6.34
CA VAL A 275 -9.66 9.61 7.13
C VAL A 275 -8.64 10.24 6.18
N LEU A 276 -8.91 11.46 5.73
CA LEU A 276 -8.11 12.13 4.69
C LEU A 276 -7.18 13.21 5.25
N SER A 277 -7.72 14.11 6.08
CA SER A 277 -7.07 15.36 6.47
C SER A 277 -6.70 15.37 7.95
N MET A 278 -5.99 16.41 8.40
CA MET A 278 -5.58 16.55 9.80
C MET A 278 -6.74 16.35 10.78
N GLU A 279 -7.91 16.91 10.49
CA GLU A 279 -9.10 16.82 11.35
C GLU A 279 -9.48 15.36 11.61
N GLU A 280 -9.67 14.57 10.55
CA GLU A 280 -10.05 13.15 10.70
C GLU A 280 -8.95 12.30 11.31
N TYR A 281 -7.68 12.60 11.01
CA TYR A 281 -6.55 11.90 11.63
C TYR A 281 -6.54 12.14 13.14
N TYR A 282 -6.71 13.38 13.61
CA TYR A 282 -6.74 13.69 15.03
C TYR A 282 -7.98 13.10 15.72
N ASP A 283 -9.14 13.11 15.06
CA ASP A 283 -10.35 12.48 15.60
C ASP A 283 -10.18 10.96 15.74
N ASN A 284 -9.57 10.31 14.74
CA ASN A 284 -9.23 8.88 14.81
C ASN A 284 -8.23 8.60 15.94
N VAL A 285 -7.21 9.45 16.10
CA VAL A 285 -6.23 9.33 17.19
C VAL A 285 -6.90 9.44 18.56
N ARG A 286 -7.84 10.38 18.69
CA ARG A 286 -8.62 10.61 19.92
C ARG A 286 -9.58 9.46 20.21
N ASN A 287 -10.17 8.84 19.18
CA ASN A 287 -11.13 7.75 19.34
C ASN A 287 -10.44 6.38 19.45
N VAL A 288 -9.78 6.16 20.59
CA VAL A 288 -9.06 4.91 20.91
C VAL A 288 -9.99 3.68 20.95
N TYR A 289 -11.27 3.87 21.25
CA TYR A 289 -12.28 2.80 21.31
C TYR A 289 -12.99 2.54 19.98
N SER A 290 -12.48 3.13 18.88
CA SER A 290 -12.99 2.85 17.54
C SER A 290 -12.82 1.38 17.17
N TRP A 291 -13.78 0.82 16.43
CA TRP A 291 -13.68 -0.55 15.94
C TRP A 291 -12.43 -0.73 15.07
N GLN A 292 -12.06 0.31 14.31
CA GLN A 292 -10.85 0.34 13.50
C GLN A 292 -9.60 0.07 14.33
N THR A 293 -9.48 0.71 15.49
CA THR A 293 -8.34 0.51 16.40
C THR A 293 -8.38 -0.87 17.03
N ALA A 294 -9.55 -1.28 17.56
CA ALA A 294 -9.71 -2.56 18.23
C ALA A 294 -9.42 -3.75 17.31
N THR A 295 -9.93 -3.74 16.07
CA THR A 295 -9.73 -4.80 15.08
C THR A 295 -8.26 -4.94 14.69
N GLN A 296 -7.57 -3.83 14.43
CA GLN A 296 -6.14 -3.87 14.10
C GLN A 296 -5.30 -4.43 15.24
N LEU A 297 -5.53 -3.97 16.48
CA LEU A 297 -4.81 -4.48 17.65
C LEU A 297 -5.09 -5.96 17.89
N HIS A 298 -6.35 -6.39 17.75
CA HIS A 298 -6.72 -7.80 17.85
C HIS A 298 -5.90 -8.64 16.85
N PHE A 299 -5.84 -8.22 15.58
CA PHE A 299 -5.06 -8.95 14.59
C PHE A 299 -3.56 -8.98 14.90
N LEU A 300 -2.99 -7.82 15.24
CA LEU A 300 -1.55 -7.70 15.53
C LEU A 300 -1.11 -8.41 16.81
N CYS A 301 -2.01 -8.75 17.73
CA CYS A 301 -1.66 -9.45 18.97
C CYS A 301 -1.93 -10.97 18.93
N HIS A 302 -2.69 -11.47 17.94
CA HIS A 302 -3.18 -12.85 17.95
C HIS A 302 -2.89 -13.64 16.67
N PHE A 303 -2.31 -13.03 15.64
CA PHE A 303 -2.06 -13.68 14.35
C PHE A 303 -0.71 -13.30 13.78
N THR A 304 -0.19 -14.16 12.89
CA THR A 304 0.90 -13.79 12.00
C THR A 304 0.42 -12.69 11.06
N CYS A 305 1.10 -11.55 11.05
CA CYS A 305 0.70 -10.41 10.24
C CYS A 305 1.75 -10.11 9.17
N ILE A 306 1.33 -9.73 7.97
CA ILE A 306 2.24 -9.32 6.90
C ILE A 306 1.85 -7.92 6.42
N PHE A 307 2.74 -6.96 6.59
CA PHE A 307 2.61 -5.62 6.05
C PHE A 307 3.15 -5.58 4.61
N VAL A 308 2.30 -5.16 3.67
CA VAL A 308 2.57 -5.13 2.24
C VAL A 308 2.20 -3.78 1.63
N GLY A 309 3.10 -3.15 0.89
CA GLY A 309 2.82 -1.87 0.24
C GLY A 309 2.60 -0.71 1.23
N ILE A 310 3.04 -0.89 2.48
CA ILE A 310 3.00 0.09 3.54
C ILE A 310 4.45 0.55 3.77
N SER A 311 4.71 1.85 3.72
CA SER A 311 6.04 2.43 3.98
C SER A 311 6.34 2.61 5.47
N LEU A 312 5.32 2.41 6.32
CA LEU A 312 5.26 2.84 7.72
C LEU A 312 5.59 4.34 7.88
N SER A 313 5.22 5.19 6.92
CA SER A 313 5.33 6.65 7.07
C SER A 313 4.09 7.27 7.75
N ASP A 314 2.96 6.58 7.75
CA ASP A 314 1.73 7.00 8.41
C ASP A 314 1.81 6.69 9.93
N ILE A 315 1.37 7.65 10.75
CA ILE A 315 1.33 7.53 12.21
C ILE A 315 0.40 6.42 12.70
N ASN A 316 -0.67 6.10 11.97
CA ASN A 316 -1.66 5.10 12.37
C ASN A 316 -1.07 3.68 12.45
N PRO A 317 -0.50 3.09 11.38
CA PRO A 317 0.15 1.79 11.47
C PRO A 317 1.32 1.80 12.46
N GLN A 318 2.12 2.87 12.53
CA GLN A 318 3.19 2.99 13.53
C GLN A 318 2.65 2.92 14.97
N ARG A 319 1.56 3.64 15.26
CA ARG A 319 0.87 3.64 16.55
C ARG A 319 0.35 2.23 16.89
N MET A 320 -0.23 1.53 15.92
CA MET A 320 -0.74 0.17 16.13
C MET A 320 0.39 -0.81 16.44
N VAL A 321 1.50 -0.77 15.69
CA VAL A 321 2.69 -1.58 15.95
C VAL A 321 3.29 -1.26 17.32
N HIS A 322 3.37 0.02 17.69
CA HIS A 322 3.85 0.42 19.01
C HIS A 322 3.03 -0.21 20.14
N TYR A 323 1.70 -0.12 20.07
CA TYR A 323 0.83 -0.73 21.08
C TYR A 323 0.91 -2.25 21.08
N ALA A 324 0.90 -2.90 19.91
CA ALA A 324 1.06 -4.34 19.81
C ALA A 324 2.39 -4.81 20.44
N SER A 325 3.48 -4.06 20.24
CA SER A 325 4.79 -4.37 20.84
C SER A 325 4.80 -4.32 22.37
N SER A 326 3.93 -3.49 22.97
CA SER A 326 3.81 -3.37 24.42
C SER A 326 2.95 -4.47 25.05
N ILE A 327 1.96 -4.96 24.30
CA ILE A 327 1.08 -6.07 24.73
C ILE A 327 1.80 -7.41 24.54
N GLY A 328 2.59 -7.53 23.47
CA GLY A 328 3.24 -8.75 23.03
C GLY A 328 2.42 -9.49 21.97
N ASN A 329 3.11 -10.19 21.08
CA ASN A 329 2.55 -11.16 20.14
C ASN A 329 3.48 -12.38 20.14
N GLU A 330 2.91 -13.58 20.27
CA GLU A 330 3.69 -14.83 20.15
C GLU A 330 4.02 -15.15 18.69
N ASP A 331 3.21 -14.64 17.76
CA ASP A 331 3.43 -14.75 16.32
C ASP A 331 4.25 -13.58 15.76
N LYS A 332 4.80 -13.80 14.56
CA LYS A 332 5.66 -12.83 13.87
C LYS A 332 4.82 -11.80 13.11
N ILE A 333 5.29 -10.56 13.13
CA ILE A 333 4.75 -9.47 12.34
C ILE A 333 5.77 -9.10 11.26
N TYR A 334 5.57 -9.60 10.05
CA TYR A 334 6.46 -9.38 8.92
C TYR A 334 6.24 -8.01 8.29
N PHE A 335 7.33 -7.31 7.97
CA PHE A 335 7.31 -6.01 7.29
C PHE A 335 8.04 -6.09 5.97
N LEU A 336 7.29 -6.09 4.85
CA LEU A 336 7.85 -6.22 3.51
C LEU A 336 8.10 -4.86 2.88
N HIS A 337 9.35 -4.53 2.59
CA HIS A 337 9.71 -3.30 1.89
C HIS A 337 10.87 -3.50 0.93
N ALA A 338 11.03 -2.59 -0.03
CA ALA A 338 12.06 -2.69 -1.05
C ALA A 338 12.62 -1.33 -1.45
N SER A 339 13.79 -1.36 -2.09
CA SER A 339 14.41 -0.16 -2.67
C SER A 339 13.55 0.40 -3.80
N THR A 340 13.43 1.74 -3.84
CA THR A 340 12.76 2.47 -4.93
C THR A 340 13.75 3.09 -5.92
N LYS A 341 15.07 3.01 -5.64
CA LYS A 341 16.12 3.69 -6.42
C LYS A 341 17.13 2.71 -6.99
N ASN A 342 16.67 1.87 -7.92
CA ASN A 342 17.53 0.88 -8.59
C ASN A 342 18.70 1.52 -9.37
N TYR A 343 18.56 2.77 -9.82
CA TYR A 343 19.59 3.48 -10.60
C TYR A 343 20.87 3.83 -9.80
N LEU A 344 20.79 3.96 -8.46
CA LEU A 344 21.96 4.28 -7.63
C LEU A 344 23.02 3.15 -7.65
N LYS A 345 22.59 1.92 -7.98
CA LYS A 345 23.42 0.72 -7.97
C LYS A 345 24.56 0.75 -9.00
N GLU A 346 24.32 1.40 -10.15
CA GLU A 346 25.28 1.41 -11.26
C GLU A 346 26.13 2.69 -11.30
N THR A 347 25.59 3.82 -10.86
CA THR A 347 26.25 5.13 -11.05
C THR A 347 27.10 5.56 -9.84
N GLN A 348 26.75 5.14 -8.62
CA GLN A 348 27.42 5.57 -7.37
C GLN A 348 27.41 4.48 -6.28
N ALA A 349 28.38 3.56 -6.35
CA ALA A 349 28.43 2.40 -5.46
C ALA A 349 28.56 2.74 -3.96
N GLU A 350 29.28 3.80 -3.60
CA GLU A 350 29.46 4.24 -2.20
C GLU A 350 28.18 4.84 -1.61
N ASP A 351 27.49 5.68 -2.38
CA ASP A 351 26.19 6.26 -1.99
C ASP A 351 25.12 5.17 -1.89
N TYR A 352 25.14 4.19 -2.79
CA TYR A 352 24.26 3.03 -2.73
C TYR A 352 24.51 2.19 -1.46
N LYS A 353 25.78 1.95 -1.11
CA LYS A 353 26.13 1.26 0.14
C LYS A 353 25.63 2.03 1.36
N SER A 354 25.80 3.36 1.36
CA SER A 354 25.31 4.23 2.44
C SER A 354 23.79 4.19 2.56
N TYR A 355 23.06 4.15 1.44
CA TYR A 355 21.60 3.98 1.43
C TYR A 355 21.16 2.67 2.08
N VAL A 356 21.81 1.54 1.74
CA VAL A 356 21.50 0.24 2.35
C VAL A 356 21.74 0.27 3.86
N GLN A 357 22.85 0.86 4.32
CA GLN A 357 23.14 1.00 5.75
C GLN A 357 22.08 1.83 6.49
N ILE A 358 21.55 2.88 5.87
CA ILE A 358 20.46 3.68 6.45
C ILE A 358 19.17 2.83 6.55
N MET A 359 18.87 2.00 5.55
CA MET A 359 17.73 1.08 5.62
C MET A 359 17.90 0.02 6.73
N GLU A 360 19.11 -0.53 6.91
CA GLU A 360 19.41 -1.45 8.01
C GLU A 360 19.20 -0.82 9.39
N ILE A 361 19.58 0.46 9.57
CA ILE A 361 19.32 1.21 10.81
C ILE A 361 17.81 1.36 11.05
N LYS A 362 17.05 1.68 10.00
CA LYS A 362 15.58 1.77 10.06
C LYS A 362 14.95 0.43 10.45
N ASP A 363 15.43 -0.67 9.89
CA ASP A 363 14.91 -2.01 10.13
C ASP A 363 15.27 -2.53 11.52
N ALA A 364 16.48 -2.22 12.01
CA ALA A 364 16.86 -2.48 13.39
C ALA A 364 15.97 -1.71 14.39
N PHE A 365 15.63 -0.45 14.07
CA PHE A 365 14.66 0.31 14.86
C PHE A 365 13.29 -0.38 14.93
N PHE A 366 12.75 -0.82 13.80
CA PHE A 366 11.45 -1.51 13.76
C PHE A 366 11.46 -2.89 14.43
N THR A 367 12.59 -3.59 14.38
CA THR A 367 12.78 -4.86 15.09
C THR A 367 12.65 -4.68 16.61
N ASN A 368 13.09 -3.54 17.15
CA ASN A 368 12.88 -3.20 18.57
C ASN A 368 11.40 -2.93 18.95
N TYR A 369 10.49 -2.92 17.99
CA TYR A 369 9.03 -2.87 18.18
C TYR A 369 8.34 -4.17 17.75
N GLY A 370 9.09 -5.27 17.60
CA GLY A 370 8.52 -6.60 17.32
C GLY A 370 8.21 -6.87 15.85
N LEU A 371 8.62 -5.98 14.94
CA LEU A 371 8.53 -6.25 13.51
C LEU A 371 9.69 -7.15 13.05
N THR A 372 9.41 -7.99 12.05
CA THR A 372 10.37 -8.85 11.35
C THR A 372 10.54 -8.31 9.93
N PRO A 373 11.48 -7.38 9.69
CA PRO A 373 11.63 -6.73 8.39
C PRO A 373 12.23 -7.68 7.35
N ILE A 374 11.69 -7.62 6.14
CA ILE A 374 12.21 -8.27 4.94
C ILE A 374 12.42 -7.18 3.90
N PHE A 375 13.70 -6.95 3.57
CA PHE A 375 14.11 -5.94 2.62
C PHE A 375 14.64 -6.57 1.32
N GLU A 376 14.09 -6.14 0.18
CA GLU A 376 14.59 -6.56 -1.14
C GLU A 376 15.24 -5.39 -1.89
N LEU A 377 16.41 -5.66 -2.46
CA LEU A 377 17.23 -4.64 -3.10
C LEU A 377 16.81 -4.35 -4.54
N GLY A 378 16.32 -5.34 -5.29
CA GLY A 378 15.91 -5.13 -6.69
C GLY A 378 14.50 -4.55 -6.85
N GLY A 379 13.83 -4.22 -5.75
CA GLY A 379 12.55 -3.52 -5.74
C GLY A 379 11.35 -4.43 -5.47
N TYR A 380 10.16 -3.83 -5.47
CA TYR A 380 8.92 -4.50 -5.07
C TYR A 380 8.53 -5.67 -5.99
N LYS A 381 8.89 -5.62 -7.28
CA LYS A 381 8.65 -6.72 -8.22
C LYS A 381 9.36 -8.00 -7.77
N GLU A 382 10.65 -7.89 -7.47
CA GLU A 382 11.45 -9.02 -6.99
C GLU A 382 10.98 -9.49 -5.62
N LEU A 383 10.68 -8.58 -4.70
CA LEU A 383 10.21 -8.88 -3.34
C LEU A 383 8.97 -9.79 -3.38
N TYR A 384 7.96 -9.36 -4.12
CA TYR A 384 6.69 -10.10 -4.18
C TYR A 384 6.80 -11.37 -5.00
N ASN A 385 7.66 -11.43 -6.01
CA ASN A 385 7.93 -12.68 -6.72
C ASN A 385 8.66 -13.69 -5.82
N HIS A 386 9.67 -13.26 -5.07
CA HIS A 386 10.42 -14.11 -4.14
C HIS A 386 9.56 -14.66 -3.01
N ILE A 387 8.59 -13.87 -2.54
CA ILE A 387 7.72 -14.25 -1.43
C ILE A 387 6.51 -15.04 -1.92
N PHE A 388 5.81 -14.60 -2.97
CA PHE A 388 4.50 -15.16 -3.34
C PHE A 388 4.52 -16.18 -4.48
N ASN A 389 5.40 -16.08 -5.47
CA ASN A 389 5.47 -17.09 -6.55
C ASN A 389 6.20 -18.37 -6.08
N VAL A 390 7.33 -18.22 -5.38
CA VAL A 390 8.20 -19.36 -4.97
C VAL A 390 7.50 -20.34 -4.02
N LEU A 391 6.39 -19.93 -3.39
CA LEU A 391 5.61 -20.78 -2.49
C LEU A 391 4.91 -21.93 -3.22
N TRP A 392 4.59 -21.77 -4.50
CA TRP A 392 3.71 -22.68 -5.23
C TRP A 392 4.43 -23.48 -6.33
N ASP A 393 5.67 -23.09 -6.67
CA ASP A 393 6.47 -23.72 -7.75
C ASP A 393 7.24 -24.99 -7.32
N LYS A 394 7.21 -25.39 -6.04
CA LYS A 394 8.14 -26.41 -5.48
C LYS A 394 7.55 -27.73 -4.99
N GLU A 395 6.29 -28.06 -5.32
CA GLU A 395 5.73 -29.40 -5.03
C GLU A 395 5.23 -30.15 -6.28
#